data_AF-A0AAP6G897-F1
#
_entry.id   AF-A0AAP6G897-F1
#
_cell.length_a   1.000
_cell.length_b   1.000
_cell.length_c   1.000
_cell.angle_alpha   90.00
_cell.angle_beta   90.00
_cell.angle_gamma   90.00
#
_symmetry.space_group_name_H-M   'P 1'
#
loop_
_entity.id
_entity.type
_entity.pdbx_description
1 polymer ?
#
loop_
_entity_poly.entity_id
_entity_poly.type
_entity_poly.pdbx_seq_one_letter_code
_entity_poly.pdbx_strand_id
1 'polypeptide(L)'
;MHSQHSLLADHDALFAAAAGLIPSLKGRLAGESPALLTAPPHGALNEVAAALHEYWRQAHPEAGAAYWLTRSWGMLCWQSIYLAMVAVYRVGAVPALDRMGQGYQEGLVSGFSLPAEPMIKGEVKTLIKAAGERLQAHWQALFALLGEVQRLRPGFVRPLLADDLLAALVRVPDFFDEVSPAVVEAHAPLWLAACGLPAGHLAGWRPASLPRDEAFPGYVRQRCCLHYRRGDGELCGNCPRRQGAAGCGEGS
;
A
#
# COMPACT_ATOMS: atom_id res chain seq x y z
N MET A 1 21.59 -12.97 -24.65
CA MET A 1 21.49 -13.92 -23.52
C MET A 1 21.94 -13.32 -22.17
N HIS A 2 23.06 -12.56 -22.10
CA HIS A 2 23.51 -11.95 -20.83
C HIS A 2 22.50 -10.97 -20.18
N SER A 3 21.77 -10.21 -21.00
CA SER A 3 20.77 -9.22 -20.53
C SER A 3 19.52 -9.87 -19.89
N GLN A 4 19.02 -10.98 -20.45
CA GLN A 4 17.81 -11.65 -19.94
C GLN A 4 18.07 -12.38 -18.61
N HIS A 5 19.25 -13.00 -18.46
CA HIS A 5 19.65 -13.60 -17.18
C HIS A 5 19.82 -12.56 -16.06
N SER A 6 20.42 -11.41 -16.35
CA SER A 6 20.53 -10.31 -15.38
C SER A 6 19.17 -9.77 -14.97
N LEU A 7 18.24 -9.66 -15.92
CA LEU A 7 16.89 -9.18 -15.65
C LEU A 7 16.12 -10.14 -14.73
N LEU A 8 16.22 -11.45 -14.98
CA LEU A 8 15.60 -12.47 -14.12
C LEU A 8 16.19 -12.42 -12.70
N ALA A 9 17.51 -12.33 -12.57
CA ALA A 9 18.18 -12.24 -11.28
C ALA A 9 17.76 -10.99 -10.47
N ASP A 10 17.60 -9.83 -11.13
CA ASP A 10 17.11 -8.61 -10.48
C ASP A 10 15.68 -8.79 -9.91
N HIS A 11 14.81 -9.50 -10.63
CA HIS A 11 13.45 -9.80 -10.15
C HIS A 11 13.43 -10.83 -9.03
N ASP A 12 14.24 -11.88 -9.13
CA ASP A 12 14.33 -12.90 -8.08
C ASP A 12 14.82 -12.29 -6.76
N ALA A 13 15.80 -11.37 -6.81
CA ALA A 13 16.26 -10.64 -5.64
C ALA A 13 15.14 -9.77 -5.01
N LEU A 14 14.36 -9.06 -5.84
CA LEU A 14 13.21 -8.30 -5.38
C LEU A 14 12.15 -9.19 -4.74
N PHE A 15 11.80 -10.32 -5.37
CA PHE A 15 10.78 -11.24 -4.86
C PHE A 15 11.20 -11.90 -3.55
N ALA A 16 12.47 -12.29 -3.43
CA ALA A 16 13.03 -12.83 -2.20
C ALA A 16 13.00 -11.79 -1.07
N ALA A 17 13.41 -10.54 -1.35
CA ALA A 17 13.36 -9.46 -0.38
C ALA A 17 11.93 -9.13 0.07
N ALA A 18 10.97 -9.11 -0.86
CA ALA A 18 9.56 -8.85 -0.57
C ALA A 18 8.94 -9.94 0.31
N ALA A 19 9.17 -11.21 -0.04
CA ALA A 19 8.69 -12.35 0.73
C ALA A 19 9.37 -12.47 2.10
N GLY A 20 10.64 -12.06 2.21
CA GLY A 20 11.38 -11.98 3.48
C GLY A 20 10.83 -10.89 4.41
N LEU A 21 10.31 -9.79 3.86
CA LEU A 21 9.67 -8.73 4.63
C LEU A 21 8.26 -9.12 5.10
N ILE A 22 7.42 -9.58 4.18
CA ILE A 22 6.04 -10.01 4.45
C ILE A 22 5.82 -11.34 3.72
N PRO A 23 5.59 -12.48 4.42
CA PRO A 23 5.47 -13.78 3.77
C PRO A 23 4.36 -13.91 2.71
N SER A 24 3.33 -13.07 2.77
CA SER A 24 2.25 -13.02 1.78
C SER A 24 2.54 -12.13 0.57
N LEU A 25 3.63 -11.34 0.59
CA LEU A 25 4.09 -10.48 -0.50
C LEU A 25 4.97 -11.29 -1.47
N LYS A 26 4.40 -12.38 -2.02
CA LYS A 26 5.09 -13.29 -2.95
C LYS A 26 4.96 -12.78 -4.38
N GLY A 27 6.10 -12.54 -5.03
CA GLY A 27 6.16 -12.11 -6.41
C GLY A 27 6.35 -13.26 -7.40
N ARG A 28 5.90 -13.05 -8.63
CA ARG A 28 6.24 -13.89 -9.80
C ARG A 28 6.37 -13.04 -11.05
N LEU A 29 7.07 -13.54 -12.05
CA LEU A 29 6.98 -12.97 -13.39
C LEU A 29 5.67 -13.38 -14.06
N ALA A 30 5.11 -12.46 -14.82
CA ALA A 30 3.99 -12.70 -15.71
C ALA A 30 4.33 -12.27 -17.14
N GLY A 31 3.43 -12.52 -18.08
CA GLY A 31 3.52 -12.00 -19.44
C GLY A 31 3.55 -10.47 -19.45
N GLU A 32 3.71 -9.88 -20.64
CA GLU A 32 3.92 -8.44 -20.80
C GLU A 32 2.85 -7.59 -20.09
N SER A 33 1.59 -8.01 -20.08
CA SER A 33 0.51 -7.27 -19.43
C SER A 33 -0.19 -8.14 -18.38
N PRO A 34 0.33 -8.19 -17.15
CA PRO A 34 -0.35 -8.87 -16.05
C PRO A 34 -1.71 -8.20 -15.80
N ALA A 35 -2.75 -9.01 -15.58
CA ALA A 35 -4.05 -8.48 -15.22
C ALA A 35 -3.98 -7.79 -13.84
N LEU A 36 -4.56 -6.58 -13.74
CA LEU A 36 -4.49 -5.72 -12.55
C LEU A 36 -4.93 -6.44 -11.27
N LEU A 37 -5.98 -7.25 -11.37
CA LEU A 37 -6.52 -8.04 -10.26
C LEU A 37 -7.03 -9.38 -10.80
N THR A 38 -6.62 -10.49 -10.18
CA THR A 38 -6.94 -11.84 -10.65
C THR A 38 -7.48 -12.69 -9.50
N ALA A 39 -8.48 -13.51 -9.79
CA ALA A 39 -9.02 -14.46 -8.83
C ALA A 39 -9.63 -15.65 -9.56
N PRO A 40 -8.98 -16.81 -9.61
CA PRO A 40 -9.64 -18.01 -10.14
C PRO A 40 -10.89 -18.33 -9.28
N PRO A 41 -12.07 -18.61 -9.86
CA PRO A 41 -12.39 -18.77 -11.27
C PRO A 41 -12.95 -17.51 -11.98
N HIS A 42 -13.00 -16.35 -11.32
CA HIS A 42 -13.51 -15.10 -11.91
C HIS A 42 -12.69 -14.67 -13.14
N GLY A 43 -13.40 -14.33 -14.21
CA GLY A 43 -12.79 -13.99 -15.49
C GLY A 43 -12.57 -12.49 -15.69
N ALA A 44 -13.49 -11.64 -15.21
CA ALA A 44 -13.43 -10.20 -15.44
C ALA A 44 -12.96 -9.43 -14.20
N LEU A 45 -12.16 -8.36 -14.40
CA LEU A 45 -11.55 -7.58 -13.32
C LEU A 45 -12.59 -6.98 -12.36
N ASN A 46 -13.68 -6.46 -12.90
CA ASN A 46 -14.77 -5.83 -12.16
C ASN A 46 -15.52 -6.84 -11.28
N GLU A 47 -15.67 -8.09 -11.72
CA GLU A 47 -16.21 -9.17 -10.90
C GLU A 47 -15.32 -9.46 -9.69
N VAL A 48 -13.99 -9.43 -9.86
CA VAL A 48 -13.06 -9.61 -8.74
C VAL A 48 -13.12 -8.45 -7.75
N ALA A 49 -13.20 -7.21 -8.24
CA ALA A 49 -13.37 -6.04 -7.40
C ALA A 49 -14.72 -6.06 -6.64
N ALA A 50 -15.79 -6.52 -7.31
CA ALA A 50 -17.10 -6.71 -6.70
C ALA A 50 -17.06 -7.80 -5.61
N ALA A 51 -16.42 -8.95 -5.88
CA ALA A 51 -16.23 -10.02 -4.92
C ALA A 51 -15.45 -9.56 -3.68
N LEU A 52 -14.41 -8.72 -3.87
CA LEU A 52 -13.68 -8.11 -2.75
C LEU A 52 -14.58 -7.22 -1.89
N HIS A 53 -15.38 -6.35 -2.50
CA HIS A 53 -16.28 -5.47 -1.75
C HIS A 53 -17.37 -6.26 -1.03
N GLU A 54 -17.98 -7.20 -1.74
CA GLU A 54 -19.06 -8.04 -1.24
C GLU A 54 -18.61 -8.92 -0.08
N TYR A 55 -17.39 -9.46 -0.13
CA TYR A 55 -16.82 -10.21 0.99
C TYR A 55 -16.83 -9.39 2.29
N TRP A 56 -16.33 -8.16 2.26
CA TRP A 56 -16.28 -7.31 3.47
C TRP A 56 -17.67 -6.88 3.94
N ARG A 57 -18.62 -6.72 3.01
CA ARG A 57 -20.02 -6.46 3.33
C ARG A 57 -20.67 -7.63 4.06
N GLN A 58 -20.44 -8.86 3.59
CA GLN A 58 -21.01 -10.07 4.18
C GLN A 58 -20.33 -10.44 5.51
N ALA A 59 -19.01 -10.26 5.60
CA ALA A 59 -18.25 -10.60 6.80
C ALA A 59 -18.56 -9.65 7.97
N HIS A 60 -18.84 -8.37 7.69
CA HIS A 60 -19.09 -7.34 8.71
C HIS A 60 -20.24 -6.39 8.32
N PRO A 61 -21.48 -6.89 8.18
CA PRO A 61 -22.63 -6.07 7.80
C PRO A 61 -22.90 -4.93 8.79
N GLU A 62 -22.55 -5.11 10.06
CA GLU A 62 -22.71 -4.13 11.13
C GLU A 62 -21.78 -2.91 10.99
N ALA A 63 -20.65 -3.07 10.31
CA ALA A 63 -19.63 -2.02 10.23
C ALA A 63 -19.96 -0.91 9.19
N GLY A 64 -20.89 -1.21 8.28
CA GLY A 64 -21.44 -0.27 7.30
C GLY A 64 -20.54 0.09 6.12
N ALA A 65 -21.12 0.77 5.13
CA ALA A 65 -20.52 1.04 3.82
C ALA A 65 -19.15 1.73 3.89
N ALA A 66 -18.97 2.67 4.82
CA ALA A 66 -17.70 3.38 4.98
C ALA A 66 -16.55 2.45 5.38
N TYR A 67 -16.82 1.45 6.25
CA TYR A 67 -15.83 0.44 6.62
C TYR A 67 -15.52 -0.48 5.44
N TRP A 68 -16.54 -1.00 4.75
CA TRP A 68 -16.34 -1.90 3.61
C TRP A 68 -15.49 -1.24 2.52
N LEU A 69 -15.78 0.04 2.19
CA LEU A 69 -14.96 0.83 1.26
C LEU A 69 -13.52 0.94 1.75
N THR A 70 -13.32 1.40 3.00
CA THR A 70 -12.00 1.61 3.57
C THR A 70 -11.18 0.32 3.53
N ARG A 71 -11.81 -0.81 3.84
CA ARG A 71 -11.15 -2.11 3.88
C ARG A 71 -10.85 -2.65 2.49
N SER A 72 -11.80 -2.62 1.55
CA SER A 72 -11.56 -3.01 0.15
C SER A 72 -10.43 -2.20 -0.46
N TRP A 73 -10.44 -0.88 -0.27
CA TRP A 73 -9.41 0.01 -0.77
C TRP A 73 -8.03 -0.29 -0.18
N GLY A 74 -7.94 -0.42 1.16
CA GLY A 74 -6.70 -0.80 1.83
C GLY A 74 -6.15 -2.16 1.37
N MET A 75 -7.02 -3.13 1.09
CA MET A 75 -6.62 -4.44 0.54
C MET A 75 -6.01 -4.32 -0.86
N LEU A 76 -6.54 -3.46 -1.72
CA LEU A 76 -5.96 -3.25 -3.05
C LEU A 76 -4.59 -2.55 -2.97
N CYS A 77 -4.40 -1.62 -2.05
CA CYS A 77 -3.23 -0.73 -2.06
C CYS A 77 -2.02 -1.22 -1.25
N TRP A 78 -2.21 -2.03 -0.20
CA TRP A 78 -1.12 -2.34 0.74
C TRP A 78 0.09 -3.00 0.07
N GLN A 79 -0.12 -3.91 -0.88
CA GLN A 79 0.97 -4.66 -1.50
C GLN A 79 1.93 -3.74 -2.25
N SER A 80 1.40 -2.82 -3.06
CA SER A 80 2.26 -1.92 -3.85
C SER A 80 3.03 -0.95 -2.96
N ILE A 81 2.46 -0.53 -1.83
CA ILE A 81 3.14 0.31 -0.82
C ILE A 81 4.37 -0.42 -0.27
N TYR A 82 4.20 -1.62 0.28
CA TYR A 82 5.33 -2.36 0.88
C TYR A 82 6.34 -2.82 -0.17
N LEU A 83 5.90 -3.20 -1.37
CA LEU A 83 6.80 -3.53 -2.48
C LEU A 83 7.65 -2.32 -2.87
N ALA A 84 7.09 -1.11 -2.87
CA ALA A 84 7.85 0.11 -3.13
C ALA A 84 8.89 0.39 -2.03
N MET A 85 8.58 0.12 -0.75
CA MET A 85 9.56 0.23 0.34
C MET A 85 10.73 -0.73 0.13
N VAL A 86 10.45 -2.00 -0.21
CA VAL A 86 11.49 -3.00 -0.50
C VAL A 86 12.33 -2.57 -1.70
N ALA A 87 11.70 -2.16 -2.79
CA ALA A 87 12.35 -1.74 -4.02
C ALA A 87 13.33 -0.59 -3.80
N VAL A 88 12.91 0.45 -3.06
CA VAL A 88 13.72 1.65 -2.83
C VAL A 88 14.79 1.41 -1.77
N TYR A 89 14.45 0.82 -0.63
CA TYR A 89 15.32 0.81 0.55
C TYR A 89 16.18 -0.45 0.70
N ARG A 90 15.78 -1.58 0.12
CA ARG A 90 16.52 -2.84 0.20
C ARG A 90 17.18 -3.23 -1.12
N VAL A 91 16.45 -3.10 -2.23
CA VAL A 91 16.95 -3.53 -3.55
C VAL A 91 17.72 -2.41 -4.27
N GLY A 92 17.34 -1.15 -4.05
CA GLY A 92 17.90 -0.01 -4.78
C GLY A 92 17.50 0.01 -6.27
N ALA A 93 16.37 -0.60 -6.60
CA ALA A 93 15.84 -0.66 -7.96
C ALA A 93 14.30 -0.71 -7.96
N VAL A 94 13.66 0.12 -8.78
CA VAL A 94 12.20 0.24 -8.85
C VAL A 94 11.64 -0.58 -10.03
N PRO A 95 10.80 -1.60 -9.77
CA PRO A 95 10.13 -2.38 -10.81
C PRO A 95 8.98 -1.61 -11.44
N ALA A 96 8.38 -2.15 -12.50
CA ALA A 96 7.18 -1.61 -13.17
C ALA A 96 5.92 -1.76 -12.29
N LEU A 97 5.88 -1.05 -11.14
CA LEU A 97 4.78 -1.07 -10.17
C LEU A 97 3.43 -0.65 -10.80
N ASP A 98 3.47 0.19 -11.83
CA ASP A 98 2.32 0.62 -12.64
C ASP A 98 1.72 -0.50 -13.50
N ARG A 99 2.44 -1.61 -13.67
CA ARG A 99 2.01 -2.82 -14.39
C ARG A 99 1.87 -4.03 -13.46
N MET A 100 1.77 -3.77 -12.16
CA MET A 100 1.63 -4.81 -11.15
C MET A 100 0.26 -5.48 -11.25
N GLY A 101 0.26 -6.80 -11.41
CA GLY A 101 -0.93 -7.62 -11.21
C GLY A 101 -1.04 -8.11 -9.77
N GLN A 102 -2.25 -8.29 -9.28
CA GLN A 102 -2.52 -8.73 -7.90
C GLN A 102 -3.40 -9.97 -7.87
N GLY A 103 -3.17 -10.85 -6.89
CA GLY A 103 -4.05 -11.97 -6.58
C GLY A 103 -5.12 -11.57 -5.55
N TYR A 104 -6.33 -12.07 -5.72
CA TYR A 104 -7.42 -12.01 -4.74
C TYR A 104 -7.88 -13.43 -4.40
N GLN A 105 -8.14 -13.64 -3.10
CA GLN A 105 -8.80 -14.82 -2.57
C GLN A 105 -9.53 -14.45 -1.27
N GLU A 106 -10.84 -14.70 -1.19
CA GLU A 106 -11.65 -14.60 0.03
C GLU A 106 -11.42 -13.30 0.84
N GLY A 107 -11.57 -12.15 0.18
CA GLY A 107 -11.39 -10.84 0.84
C GLY A 107 -9.96 -10.39 1.02
N LEU A 108 -8.98 -11.28 0.83
CA LEU A 108 -7.56 -10.98 0.89
C LEU A 108 -7.01 -10.72 -0.50
N VAL A 109 -6.23 -9.66 -0.61
CA VAL A 109 -5.43 -9.38 -1.80
C VAL A 109 -3.98 -9.68 -1.45
N SER A 110 -3.42 -10.75 -2.01
CA SER A 110 -2.07 -11.23 -1.70
C SER A 110 -1.40 -11.85 -2.92
N GLY A 111 -0.07 -11.82 -2.93
CA GLY A 111 0.72 -12.16 -4.10
C GLY A 111 0.61 -11.12 -5.22
N PHE A 112 1.70 -10.98 -5.96
CA PHE A 112 1.79 -10.04 -7.06
C PHE A 112 2.54 -10.62 -8.26
N SER A 113 2.31 -10.02 -9.41
CA SER A 113 3.05 -10.33 -10.64
C SER A 113 3.56 -9.08 -11.32
N LEU A 114 4.77 -9.17 -11.88
CA LEU A 114 5.39 -8.09 -12.65
C LEU A 114 5.74 -8.58 -14.06
N PRO A 115 5.72 -7.69 -15.06
CA PRO A 115 6.32 -7.99 -16.35
C PRO A 115 7.84 -8.10 -16.21
N ALA A 116 8.48 -8.86 -17.10
CA ALA A 116 9.93 -9.01 -17.14
C ALA A 116 10.60 -7.78 -17.78
N GLU A 117 10.62 -6.65 -17.06
CA GLU A 117 11.14 -5.36 -17.52
C GLU A 117 12.33 -4.87 -16.69
N PRO A 118 13.30 -4.15 -17.30
CA PRO A 118 14.39 -3.54 -16.55
C PRO A 118 13.87 -2.63 -15.41
N MET A 119 14.43 -2.82 -14.22
CA MET A 119 14.13 -1.96 -13.07
C MET A 119 14.92 -0.65 -13.16
N ILE A 120 14.32 0.44 -12.69
CA ILE A 120 14.97 1.74 -12.63
C ILE A 120 15.95 1.74 -11.45
N LYS A 121 17.24 1.94 -11.72
CA LYS A 121 18.31 2.03 -10.70
C LYS A 121 18.78 3.48 -10.56
N GLY A 122 19.27 3.86 -9.39
CA GLY A 122 19.76 5.21 -9.14
C GLY A 122 19.82 5.59 -7.66
N GLU A 123 20.04 6.87 -7.39
CA GLU A 123 20.01 7.40 -6.02
C GLU A 123 18.60 7.32 -5.42
N VAL A 124 18.53 7.17 -4.10
CA VAL A 124 17.28 7.00 -3.35
C VAL A 124 16.22 8.07 -3.69
N LYS A 125 16.60 9.33 -3.86
CA LYS A 125 15.62 10.39 -4.21
C LYS A 125 15.01 10.18 -5.59
N THR A 126 15.82 9.74 -6.56
CA THR A 126 15.37 9.36 -7.90
C THR A 126 14.46 8.13 -7.84
N LEU A 127 14.82 7.15 -7.02
CA LEU A 127 13.99 5.95 -6.83
C LEU A 127 12.65 6.27 -6.16
N ILE A 128 12.62 7.14 -5.15
CA ILE A 128 11.37 7.61 -4.52
C ILE A 128 10.47 8.29 -5.55
N LYS A 129 11.04 9.17 -6.39
CA LYS A 129 10.29 9.83 -7.46
C LYS A 129 9.69 8.82 -8.44
N ALA A 130 10.52 7.92 -8.96
CA ALA A 130 10.07 6.90 -9.91
C ALA A 130 9.03 5.94 -9.31
N ALA A 131 9.23 5.50 -8.05
CA ALA A 131 8.28 4.64 -7.36
C ALA A 131 6.95 5.36 -7.13
N GLY A 132 6.98 6.62 -6.68
CA GLY A 132 5.77 7.40 -6.44
C GLY A 132 4.95 7.64 -7.71
N GLU A 133 5.60 7.97 -8.83
CA GLU A 133 4.94 8.13 -10.13
C GLU A 133 4.29 6.82 -10.61
N ARG A 134 4.99 5.68 -10.46
CA ARG A 134 4.43 4.37 -10.82
C ARG A 134 3.30 3.94 -9.90
N LEU A 135 3.41 4.21 -8.59
CA LEU A 135 2.33 3.96 -7.62
C LEU A 135 1.10 4.80 -7.91
N GLN A 136 1.27 6.06 -8.30
CA GLN A 136 0.17 6.92 -8.69
C GLN A 136 -0.62 6.34 -9.86
N ALA A 137 0.07 5.85 -10.90
CA ALA A 137 -0.55 5.20 -12.04
C ALA A 137 -1.28 3.90 -11.62
N HIS A 138 -0.63 3.07 -10.81
CA HIS A 138 -1.23 1.83 -10.29
C HIS A 138 -2.51 2.09 -9.48
N TRP A 139 -2.46 3.02 -8.53
CA TRP A 139 -3.61 3.36 -7.70
C TRP A 139 -4.72 4.04 -8.49
N GLN A 140 -4.39 4.80 -9.55
CA GLN A 140 -5.41 5.36 -10.44
C GLN A 140 -6.17 4.26 -11.19
N ALA A 141 -5.48 3.20 -11.64
CA ALA A 141 -6.11 2.05 -12.27
C ALA A 141 -7.00 1.28 -11.27
N LEU A 142 -6.51 1.05 -10.04
CA LEU A 142 -7.31 0.43 -8.98
C LEU A 142 -8.51 1.27 -8.56
N PHE A 143 -8.36 2.60 -8.54
CA PHE A 143 -9.45 3.54 -8.24
C PHE A 143 -10.53 3.45 -9.30
N ALA A 144 -10.17 3.41 -10.59
CA ALA A 144 -11.13 3.25 -11.68
C ALA A 144 -11.88 1.91 -11.54
N LEU A 145 -11.13 0.82 -11.31
CA LEU A 145 -11.69 -0.52 -11.17
C LEU A 145 -12.69 -0.63 -10.01
N LEU A 146 -12.31 -0.22 -8.81
CA LEU A 146 -13.21 -0.26 -7.65
C LEU A 146 -14.34 0.78 -7.76
N GLY A 147 -14.11 1.86 -8.52
CA GLY A 147 -15.11 2.88 -8.85
C GLY A 147 -16.30 2.36 -9.68
N GLU A 148 -16.11 1.28 -10.45
CA GLU A 148 -17.19 0.59 -11.17
C GLU A 148 -18.14 -0.17 -10.22
N VAL A 149 -17.64 -0.57 -9.05
CA VAL A 149 -18.38 -1.36 -8.06
C VAL A 149 -19.07 -0.46 -7.04
N GLN A 150 -18.41 0.62 -6.62
CA GLN A 150 -18.94 1.54 -5.63
C GLN A 150 -18.41 2.96 -5.83
N ARG A 151 -19.14 3.95 -5.31
CA ARG A 151 -18.73 5.35 -5.41
C ARG A 151 -17.50 5.64 -4.53
N LEU A 152 -16.36 5.85 -5.17
CA LEU A 152 -15.16 6.34 -4.51
C LEU A 152 -15.05 7.87 -4.59
N ARG A 153 -14.83 8.51 -3.45
CA ARG A 153 -14.57 9.96 -3.38
C ARG A 153 -13.06 10.19 -3.25
N PRO A 154 -12.39 10.87 -4.21
CA PRO A 154 -10.95 11.15 -4.12
C PRO A 154 -10.54 11.83 -2.81
N GLY A 155 -11.37 12.76 -2.31
CA GLY A 155 -11.16 13.44 -1.03
C GLY A 155 -11.22 12.55 0.20
N PHE A 156 -11.68 11.31 0.07
CA PHE A 156 -11.70 10.30 1.13
C PHE A 156 -10.56 9.28 0.97
N VAL A 157 -10.40 8.71 -0.23
CA VAL A 157 -9.44 7.61 -0.44
C VAL A 157 -7.98 8.06 -0.56
N ARG A 158 -7.71 9.27 -1.06
CA ARG A 158 -6.33 9.79 -1.16
C ARG A 158 -5.73 10.08 0.23
N PRO A 159 -6.46 10.67 1.20
CA PRO A 159 -6.02 10.73 2.59
C PRO A 159 -5.71 9.36 3.21
N LEU A 160 -6.54 8.34 2.95
CA LEU A 160 -6.28 6.98 3.44
C LEU A 160 -4.97 6.41 2.89
N LEU A 161 -4.68 6.62 1.61
CA LEU A 161 -3.40 6.24 1.01
C LEU A 161 -2.21 6.97 1.66
N ALA A 162 -2.36 8.26 1.96
CA ALA A 162 -1.30 9.04 2.61
C ALA A 162 -0.99 8.50 4.01
N ASP A 163 -2.03 8.17 4.78
CA ASP A 163 -1.87 7.50 6.07
C ASP A 163 -1.16 6.14 5.92
N ASP A 164 -1.61 5.29 5.00
CA ASP A 164 -1.06 3.94 4.84
C ASP A 164 0.38 3.97 4.31
N LEU A 165 0.70 4.91 3.42
CA LEU A 165 2.06 5.15 2.91
C LEU A 165 3.01 5.60 4.03
N LEU A 166 2.61 6.59 4.83
CA LEU A 166 3.44 7.09 5.93
C LEU A 166 3.57 6.07 7.07
N ALA A 167 2.51 5.31 7.35
CA ALA A 167 2.54 4.21 8.32
C ALA A 167 3.47 3.06 7.88
N ALA A 168 3.58 2.79 6.58
CA ALA A 168 4.57 1.85 6.06
C ALA A 168 5.98 2.44 6.08
N LEU A 169 6.12 3.70 5.64
CA LEU A 169 7.39 4.39 5.55
C LEU A 169 8.09 4.48 6.90
N VAL A 170 7.37 4.85 7.97
CA VAL A 170 7.98 4.98 9.30
C VAL A 170 8.53 3.66 9.86
N ARG A 171 8.10 2.53 9.31
CA ARG A 171 8.56 1.18 9.69
C ARG A 171 9.77 0.71 8.90
N VAL A 172 10.21 1.45 7.87
CA VAL A 172 11.40 1.14 7.08
C VAL A 172 12.63 0.83 7.95
N PRO A 173 12.95 1.61 9.01
CA PRO A 173 14.07 1.30 9.90
C PRO A 173 13.89 0.01 10.73
N ASP A 174 12.63 -0.42 10.97
CA ASP A 174 12.34 -1.68 11.67
C ASP A 174 12.65 -2.91 10.79
N PHE A 175 12.72 -2.70 9.47
CA PHE A 175 12.88 -3.74 8.47
C PHE A 175 14.28 -3.78 7.86
N PHE A 176 14.89 -2.60 7.74
CA PHE A 176 16.13 -2.36 7.02
C PHE A 176 17.04 -1.51 7.91
N ASP A 177 17.83 -2.18 8.77
CA ASP A 177 18.71 -1.56 9.76
C ASP A 177 19.71 -0.55 9.16
N GLU A 178 19.99 -0.68 7.86
CA GLU A 178 20.80 0.26 7.08
C GLU A 178 20.16 1.65 6.89
N VAL A 179 18.86 1.82 7.17
CA VAL A 179 18.13 3.08 7.00
C VAL A 179 17.72 3.66 8.36
N SER A 180 18.29 4.82 8.72
CA SER A 180 17.95 5.48 9.99
C SER A 180 16.56 6.14 9.99
N PRO A 181 15.91 6.29 11.16
CA PRO A 181 14.66 7.04 11.29
C PRO A 181 14.72 8.47 10.75
N ALA A 182 15.85 9.18 10.96
CA ALA A 182 16.04 10.54 10.48
C ALA A 182 16.07 10.63 8.94
N VAL A 183 16.67 9.64 8.28
CA VAL A 183 16.68 9.54 6.82
C VAL A 183 15.26 9.31 6.29
N VAL A 184 14.50 8.44 6.93
CA VAL A 184 13.11 8.14 6.55
C VAL A 184 12.20 9.35 6.74
N GLU A 185 12.37 10.10 7.84
CA GLU A 185 11.66 11.36 8.08
C GLU A 185 11.92 12.38 6.97
N ALA A 186 13.18 12.54 6.55
CA ALA A 186 13.53 13.43 5.44
C ALA A 186 12.93 12.99 4.10
N HIS A 187 12.62 11.69 3.93
CA HIS A 187 12.00 11.14 2.73
C HIS A 187 10.47 11.22 2.72
N ALA A 188 9.80 11.36 3.87
CA ALA A 188 8.35 11.44 3.97
C ALA A 188 7.71 12.51 3.04
N PRO A 189 8.17 13.77 3.00
CA PRO A 189 7.63 14.76 2.07
C PRO A 189 7.87 14.39 0.59
N LEU A 190 8.99 13.73 0.28
CA LEU A 190 9.31 13.30 -1.09
C LEU A 190 8.34 12.22 -1.58
N TRP A 191 8.02 11.25 -0.72
CA TRP A 191 7.05 10.19 -1.01
C TRP A 191 5.65 10.75 -1.26
N LEU A 192 5.17 11.64 -0.39
CA LEU A 192 3.87 12.28 -0.58
C LEU A 192 3.83 13.08 -1.87
N ALA A 193 4.86 13.87 -2.16
CA ALA A 193 4.94 14.65 -3.39
C ALA A 193 4.96 13.78 -4.64
N ALA A 194 5.80 12.73 -4.67
CA ALA A 194 5.92 11.82 -5.80
C ALA A 194 4.63 11.04 -6.08
N CYS A 195 3.88 10.69 -5.04
CA CYS A 195 2.58 10.03 -5.16
C CYS A 195 1.40 11.01 -5.42
N GLY A 196 1.65 12.32 -5.39
CA GLY A 196 0.62 13.36 -5.43
C GLY A 196 -0.32 13.38 -4.22
N LEU A 197 0.09 12.85 -3.07
CA LEU A 197 -0.71 12.71 -1.87
C LEU A 197 -0.69 13.99 -0.99
N PRO A 198 -1.72 14.23 -0.17
CA PRO A 198 -1.84 15.46 0.60
C PRO A 198 -0.72 15.61 1.65
N ALA A 199 0.14 16.62 1.46
CA ALA A 199 1.25 16.95 2.37
C ALA A 199 0.81 17.21 3.82
N GLY A 200 -0.44 17.64 4.04
CA GLY A 200 -1.00 17.83 5.40
C GLY A 200 -0.95 16.57 6.27
N HIS A 201 -0.81 15.37 5.68
CA HIS A 201 -0.66 14.12 6.42
C HIS A 201 0.66 14.03 7.21
N LEU A 202 1.66 14.85 6.88
CA LEU A 202 2.89 15.01 7.66
C LEU A 202 2.63 15.50 9.09
N ALA A 203 1.50 16.16 9.36
CA ALA A 203 1.12 16.53 10.74
C ALA A 203 0.88 15.31 11.66
N GLY A 204 0.79 14.11 11.09
CA GLY A 204 0.76 12.84 11.83
C GLY A 204 2.14 12.30 12.20
N TRP A 205 3.22 12.85 11.64
CA TRP A 205 4.59 12.41 11.94
C TRP A 205 4.93 12.68 13.42
N ARG A 206 5.56 11.71 14.07
CA ARG A 206 5.97 11.77 15.46
C ARG A 206 7.40 11.25 15.59
N PRO A 207 8.11 11.58 16.68
CA PRO A 207 9.35 10.88 16.99
C PRO A 207 9.11 9.38 17.08
N ALA A 208 10.09 8.61 16.59
CA ALA A 208 10.13 7.16 16.69
C ALA A 208 11.32 6.75 17.55
N SER A 209 11.15 5.75 18.40
CA SER A 209 12.25 5.05 19.07
C SER A 209 12.50 3.70 18.40
N LEU A 210 13.72 3.18 18.53
CA LEU A 210 14.06 1.80 18.22
C LEU A 210 14.54 1.12 19.51
N PRO A 211 13.87 0.06 20.01
CA PRO A 211 12.65 -0.55 19.49
C PRO A 211 11.43 0.39 19.58
N ARG A 212 10.42 0.14 18.73
CA ARG A 212 9.21 0.96 18.66
C ARG A 212 8.38 0.82 19.93
N ASP A 213 7.97 1.96 20.47
CA ASP A 213 7.13 2.07 21.66
C ASP A 213 5.80 2.76 21.28
N GLU A 214 4.72 2.43 21.96
CA GLU A 214 3.43 3.13 21.83
C GLU A 214 3.56 4.62 22.15
N ALA A 215 4.49 5.01 23.04
CA ALA A 215 4.80 6.42 23.32
C ALA A 215 5.49 7.14 22.15
N PHE A 216 6.21 6.39 21.31
CA PHE A 216 6.96 6.92 20.17
C PHE A 216 6.57 6.15 18.88
N PRO A 217 5.31 6.29 18.44
CA PRO A 217 4.76 5.46 17.37
C PRO A 217 5.38 5.77 16.01
N GLY A 218 6.13 6.88 15.90
CA GLY A 218 6.70 7.39 14.65
C GLY A 218 5.68 8.03 13.72
N TYR A 219 4.48 7.47 13.61
CA TYR A 219 3.41 8.04 12.80
C TYR A 219 2.04 7.75 13.38
N VAL A 220 1.21 8.79 13.44
CA VAL A 220 -0.19 8.74 13.83
C VAL A 220 -1.07 9.04 12.63
N ARG A 221 -1.93 8.09 12.27
CA ARG A 221 -2.89 8.28 11.18
C ARG A 221 -3.83 9.44 11.47
N GLN A 222 -4.20 10.17 10.42
CA GLN A 222 -5.19 11.24 10.50
C GLN A 222 -6.60 10.76 10.14
N ARG A 223 -6.73 9.64 9.42
CA ARG A 223 -8.01 9.01 9.07
C ARG A 223 -8.20 7.72 9.84
N CYS A 224 -9.44 7.51 10.27
CA CYS A 224 -9.83 6.29 10.96
C CYS A 224 -10.00 5.16 9.94
N CYS A 225 -9.40 3.99 10.20
CA CYS A 225 -9.65 2.77 9.41
C CYS A 225 -11.03 2.14 9.66
N LEU A 226 -11.79 2.68 10.62
CA LEU A 226 -13.12 2.22 11.03
C LEU A 226 -13.17 0.78 11.55
N HIS A 227 -12.03 0.18 11.90
CA HIS A 227 -11.96 -1.18 12.44
C HIS A 227 -12.87 -1.39 13.65
N TYR A 228 -12.98 -0.39 14.52
CA TYR A 228 -13.85 -0.39 15.71
C TYR A 228 -15.35 -0.54 15.41
N ARG A 229 -15.78 -0.38 14.15
CA ARG A 229 -17.20 -0.52 13.76
C ARG A 229 -17.62 -1.98 13.57
N ARG A 230 -16.67 -2.92 13.52
CA ARG A 230 -16.98 -4.36 13.53
C ARG A 230 -17.53 -4.75 14.90
N GLY A 231 -18.35 -5.80 14.95
CA GLY A 231 -18.87 -6.34 16.21
C GLY A 231 -17.77 -6.83 17.17
N ASP A 232 -16.63 -7.26 16.61
CA ASP A 232 -15.43 -7.69 17.34
C ASP A 232 -14.29 -6.64 17.31
N GLY A 233 -14.58 -5.43 16.82
CA GLY A 233 -13.56 -4.43 16.52
C GLY A 233 -13.27 -3.51 17.69
N GLU A 234 -11.99 -3.21 17.91
CA GLU A 234 -11.55 -2.14 18.81
C GLU A 234 -10.89 -0.99 18.05
N LEU A 235 -10.58 0.11 18.74
CA LEU A 235 -9.74 1.15 18.16
C LEU A 235 -8.37 0.55 17.81
N CYS A 236 -7.92 0.61 16.55
CA CYS A 236 -6.59 0.10 16.20
C CYS A 236 -5.47 0.89 16.93
N GLY A 237 -4.28 0.31 17.09
CA GLY A 237 -3.16 0.95 17.79
C GLY A 237 -2.74 2.29 17.19
N ASN A 238 -2.90 2.46 15.87
CA ASN A 238 -2.62 3.70 15.16
C ASN A 238 -3.90 4.49 14.79
N CYS A 239 -4.90 4.53 15.70
CA CYS A 239 -6.17 5.20 15.42
C CYS A 239 -6.14 6.68 15.84
N PRO A 240 -6.53 7.65 14.98
CA PRO A 240 -6.62 9.06 15.37
C PRO A 240 -7.57 9.31 16.56
N ARG A 241 -8.58 8.44 16.73
CA ARG A 241 -9.56 8.56 17.82
C ARG A 241 -8.97 8.28 19.20
N ARG A 242 -7.85 7.55 19.29
CA ARG A 242 -7.14 7.33 20.57
C ARG A 242 -6.48 8.60 21.12
N GLN A 243 -6.19 9.57 20.25
CA GLN A 243 -5.46 10.79 20.59
C GLN A 243 -6.37 12.03 20.68
N GLY A 244 -7.69 11.83 20.74
CA GLY A 244 -8.65 12.93 20.91
C GLY A 244 -8.78 13.85 19.69
N ALA A 245 -8.33 13.44 18.49
CA ALA A 245 -8.50 14.25 17.27
C ALA A 245 -10.00 14.31 16.87
N ALA A 246 -10.68 15.31 17.43
CA ALA A 246 -12.00 15.78 17.05
C ALA A 246 -11.98 16.23 15.58
N GLY A 247 -12.46 15.39 14.68
CA GLY A 247 -12.53 15.70 13.26
C GLY A 247 -13.09 14.60 12.37
N CYS A 248 -13.69 13.55 12.94
CA CYS A 248 -14.52 12.63 12.16
C CYS A 248 -15.92 13.22 12.10
N GLY A 249 -16.14 14.17 11.18
CA GLY A 249 -17.49 14.52 10.75
C GLY A 249 -18.12 13.27 10.14
N GLU A 250 -19.06 12.66 10.86
CA GLU A 250 -19.98 11.69 10.31
C GLU A 250 -20.86 12.45 9.32
N GLY A 251 -20.45 12.45 8.05
CA GLY A 251 -21.31 12.89 6.97
C GLY A 251 -22.41 11.87 6.77
N SER A 252 -23.59 12.20 7.28
CA SER A 252 -24.88 11.66 6.84
C SER A 252 -25.04 11.77 5.32
#